data_AF-A0A9D6UC20-F1
#
_entry.id   AF-A0A9D6UC20-F1
#
_cell.length_a   1.000
_cell.length_b   1.000
_cell.length_c   1.000
_cell.angle_alpha   90.00
_cell.angle_beta   90.00
_cell.angle_gamma   90.00
#
_symmetry.space_group_name_H-M   'P 1'
#
loop_
_entity.id
_entity.type
_entity.pdbx_description
1 polymer ?
#
loop_
_entity_poly.entity_id
_entity_poly.type
_entity_poly.pdbx_seq_one_letter_code
_entity_poly.pdbx_strand_id
1 'polypeptide(L)'
;MRRSRRVKIIATLGPATVDKAVIAGLVRAGADVFRINMSHTDHAGLASYVRIIREIENDISRAIAVLVDLQGPKLRIGAFEEGSVHLRKGDVFVFDSDPKPGDATRVRLPHPEILAALKVNDSILIDDGRVRLHVVETSPERAHAVVDVAGRLSNRKGVSLPDTEIPITSMTNKDRADLDAALKERVDWVAISFVQRPEDVLEVKQITQGRAMVMAKIEKPQAISRLEEVIEVSDALMVARGDLGVEVPLERVPGLQKRINRSARRLGKPVVIATQMLESIILSPLPTR
;
A
#
# COMPACT_ATOMS: atom_id res chain seq x y z
N MET A 1 28.24 14.74 11.41
CA MET A 1 28.29 14.68 9.93
C MET A 1 27.29 15.66 9.33
N ARG A 2 27.74 16.72 8.66
CA ARG A 2 26.84 17.69 7.98
C ARG A 2 26.29 17.02 6.72
N ARG A 3 24.95 16.90 6.57
CA ARG A 3 24.34 16.32 5.37
C ARG A 3 24.59 17.24 4.17
N SER A 4 25.25 16.76 3.12
CA SER A 4 25.48 17.49 1.87
C SER A 4 24.30 17.42 0.89
N ARG A 5 23.39 16.44 1.05
CA ARG A 5 22.18 16.29 0.22
C ARG A 5 20.94 16.89 0.87
N ARG A 6 20.07 17.47 0.03
CA ARG A 6 18.76 18.05 0.42
C ARG A 6 17.65 17.00 0.49
N VAL A 7 17.59 16.11 -0.51
CA VAL A 7 16.61 15.02 -0.58
C VAL A 7 16.84 14.04 0.56
N LYS A 8 15.78 13.51 1.18
CA LYS A 8 15.84 12.50 2.24
C LYS A 8 15.70 11.08 1.69
N ILE A 9 16.31 10.09 2.36
CA ILE A 9 16.27 8.68 1.97
C ILE A 9 15.52 7.90 3.05
N ILE A 10 14.47 7.19 2.61
CA ILE A 10 13.73 6.23 3.42
C ILE A 10 14.19 4.83 3.01
N ALA A 11 14.63 4.02 3.97
CA ALA A 11 15.03 2.63 3.75
C ALA A 11 14.06 1.70 4.49
N THR A 12 13.51 0.69 3.81
CA THR A 12 12.65 -0.30 4.44
C THR A 12 13.50 -1.36 5.14
N LEU A 13 13.21 -1.65 6.40
CA LEU A 13 13.81 -2.76 7.13
C LEU A 13 13.07 -4.07 6.84
N GLY A 14 13.82 -5.16 6.77
CA GLY A 14 13.30 -6.50 6.53
C GLY A 14 14.33 -7.58 6.86
N PRO A 15 14.14 -8.82 6.38
CA PRO A 15 15.02 -9.96 6.70
C PRO A 15 16.51 -9.72 6.39
N ALA A 16 16.81 -8.91 5.37
CA ALA A 16 18.19 -8.56 5.00
C ALA A 16 18.84 -7.52 5.94
N THR A 17 18.10 -6.95 6.90
CA THR A 17 18.54 -5.83 7.75
C THR A 17 18.16 -6.06 9.21
N VAL A 18 18.40 -7.26 9.73
CA VAL A 18 18.09 -7.61 11.12
C VAL A 18 19.17 -7.17 12.11
N ASP A 19 20.42 -7.05 11.65
CA ASP A 19 21.56 -6.77 12.52
C ASP A 19 21.81 -5.27 12.72
N LYS A 20 22.12 -4.88 13.97
CA LYS A 20 22.51 -3.51 14.35
C LYS A 20 23.65 -2.97 13.48
N ALA A 21 24.64 -3.80 13.15
CA ALA A 21 25.78 -3.41 12.31
C ALA A 21 25.34 -3.01 10.89
N VAL A 22 24.40 -3.75 10.31
CA VAL A 22 23.85 -3.47 8.97
C VAL A 22 23.05 -2.17 8.99
N ILE A 23 22.16 -1.99 9.98
CA ILE A 23 21.37 -0.76 10.13
C ILE A 23 22.30 0.45 10.33
N ALA A 24 23.34 0.33 11.16
CA ALA A 24 24.33 1.40 11.34
C ALA A 24 25.08 1.70 10.04
N GLY A 25 25.40 0.68 9.24
CA GLY A 25 25.96 0.82 7.89
C GLY A 25 25.06 1.65 6.97
N LEU A 26 23.75 1.38 6.96
CA LEU A 26 22.76 2.15 6.19
C LEU A 26 22.70 3.61 6.64
N VAL A 27 22.78 3.90 7.95
CA VAL A 27 22.79 5.29 8.43
C VAL A 27 24.04 6.05 7.97
N ARG A 28 25.20 5.40 8.02
CA ARG A 28 26.47 5.96 7.52
C ARG A 28 26.42 6.19 6.00
N ALA A 29 25.84 5.24 5.25
CA ALA A 29 25.61 5.37 3.81
C ALA A 29 24.59 6.47 3.47
N GLY A 30 23.71 6.82 4.41
CA GLY A 30 22.85 7.98 4.30
C GLY A 30 21.35 7.71 4.47
N ALA A 31 20.89 6.64 5.08
CA ALA A 31 19.49 6.53 5.47
C ALA A 31 19.09 7.67 6.44
N ASP A 32 17.88 8.23 6.29
CA ASP A 32 17.34 9.26 7.18
C ASP A 32 16.12 8.80 7.96
N VAL A 33 15.33 7.93 7.34
CA VAL A 33 14.12 7.35 7.90
C VAL A 33 14.20 5.85 7.67
N PHE A 34 13.87 5.06 8.69
CA PHE A 34 13.65 3.64 8.52
C PHE A 34 12.16 3.35 8.49
N ARG A 35 11.72 2.68 7.43
CA ARG A 35 10.36 2.19 7.27
C ARG A 35 10.26 0.76 7.80
N ILE A 36 9.32 0.51 8.69
CA ILE A 36 8.96 -0.83 9.18
C ILE A 36 7.60 -1.19 8.56
N ASN A 37 7.56 -2.27 7.77
CA ASN A 37 6.35 -2.67 7.04
C ASN A 37 5.57 -3.72 7.83
N MET A 38 4.44 -3.32 8.41
CA MET A 38 3.60 -4.19 9.23
C MET A 38 2.88 -5.29 8.44
N SER A 39 3.03 -5.32 7.10
CA SER A 39 2.62 -6.48 6.32
C SER A 39 3.44 -7.74 6.60
N HIS A 40 4.66 -7.59 7.10
CA HIS A 40 5.62 -8.69 7.27
C HIS A 40 6.31 -8.68 8.65
N THR A 41 6.07 -7.65 9.46
CA THR A 41 6.68 -7.48 10.78
C THR A 41 5.62 -7.65 11.86
N ASP A 42 5.93 -8.45 12.87
CA ASP A 42 5.12 -8.61 14.07
C ASP A 42 5.49 -7.55 15.13
N HIS A 43 4.75 -7.50 16.24
CA HIS A 43 4.94 -6.47 17.27
C HIS A 43 6.30 -6.60 17.98
N ALA A 44 6.80 -7.82 18.16
CA ALA A 44 8.12 -8.05 18.74
C ALA A 44 9.24 -7.55 17.81
N GLY A 45 9.12 -7.81 16.50
CA GLY A 45 10.03 -7.29 15.49
C GLY A 45 10.01 -5.76 15.42
N LEU A 46 8.83 -5.14 15.46
CA LEU A 46 8.67 -3.69 15.52
C LEU A 46 9.44 -3.09 16.71
N ALA A 47 9.20 -3.58 17.93
CA ALA A 47 9.88 -3.13 19.14
C ALA A 47 11.40 -3.33 19.06
N SER A 48 11.84 -4.47 18.50
CA SER A 48 13.26 -4.75 18.29
C SER A 48 13.93 -3.75 17.33
N TYR A 49 13.30 -3.47 16.19
CA TYR A 49 13.82 -2.49 15.23
C TYR A 49 13.88 -1.08 15.83
N VAL A 50 12.82 -0.65 16.51
CA VAL A 50 12.79 0.67 17.15
C VAL A 50 13.92 0.81 18.16
N ARG A 51 14.10 -0.19 19.04
CA ARG A 51 15.20 -0.20 20.01
C ARG A 51 16.56 -0.07 19.34
N ILE A 52 16.84 -0.87 18.30
CA ILE A 52 18.11 -0.83 17.57
C ILE A 52 18.34 0.56 16.93
N ILE A 53 17.30 1.14 16.32
CA ILE A 53 17.40 2.47 15.70
C ILE A 53 17.73 3.54 16.75
N ARG A 54 17.07 3.51 17.92
CA ARG A 54 17.31 4.47 19.01
C ARG A 54 18.69 4.31 19.63
N GLU A 55 19.20 3.08 19.78
CA GLU A 55 20.59 2.86 20.19
C GLU A 55 21.58 3.47 19.19
N ILE A 56 21.38 3.22 17.88
CA ILE A 56 22.25 3.77 16.83
C ILE A 56 22.18 5.30 16.84
N GLU A 57 20.99 5.88 16.98
CA GLU A 57 20.76 7.33 17.08
C GLU A 57 21.58 7.96 18.21
N ASN A 58 21.61 7.32 19.38
CA ASN A 58 22.44 7.73 20.52
C ASN A 58 23.94 7.62 20.19
N ASP A 59 24.37 6.48 19.63
CA ASP A 59 25.77 6.20 19.31
C ASP A 59 26.37 7.22 18.33
N ILE A 60 25.57 7.67 17.34
CA ILE A 60 26.05 8.55 16.27
C ILE A 60 25.65 10.03 16.46
N SER A 61 24.82 10.33 17.46
CA SER A 61 24.29 11.67 17.74
C SER A 61 23.65 12.34 16.51
N ARG A 62 22.79 11.61 15.79
CA ARG A 62 22.07 12.10 14.61
C ARG A 62 20.65 11.56 14.62
N ALA A 63 19.69 12.46 14.45
CA ALA A 63 18.28 12.11 14.37
C ALA A 63 17.98 11.12 13.23
N ILE A 64 17.29 10.03 13.56
CA ILE A 64 16.79 9.00 12.66
C ILE A 64 15.29 8.85 12.91
N ALA A 65 14.47 9.08 11.89
CA ALA A 65 13.03 8.90 12.03
C ALA A 65 12.63 7.44 11.80
N VAL A 66 11.60 6.99 12.52
CA VAL A 66 10.94 5.70 12.32
C VAL A 66 9.57 5.94 11.68
N LEU A 67 9.34 5.28 10.55
CA LEU A 67 8.06 5.25 9.84
C LEU A 67 7.47 3.85 9.93
N VAL A 68 6.32 3.70 10.58
CA VAL A 68 5.55 2.45 10.54
C VAL A 68 4.56 2.52 9.40
N ASP A 69 4.59 1.55 8.49
CA ASP A 69 3.65 1.45 7.36
C ASP A 69 2.61 0.38 7.64
N LEU A 70 1.36 0.82 7.84
CA LEU A 70 0.22 -0.05 8.10
C LEU A 70 -0.19 -0.78 6.82
N GLN A 71 -0.69 -2.00 6.97
CA GLN A 71 -0.99 -2.86 5.83
C GLN A 71 -2.19 -2.36 5.04
N GLY A 72 -3.24 -1.93 5.73
CA GLY A 72 -4.54 -1.63 5.13
C GLY A 72 -5.27 -2.87 4.59
N PRO A 73 -6.44 -2.69 3.97
CA PRO A 73 -7.25 -3.79 3.47
C PRO A 73 -6.65 -4.44 2.22
N LYS A 74 -5.89 -5.52 2.39
CA LYS A 74 -5.42 -6.34 1.25
C LYS A 74 -6.54 -7.24 0.74
N LEU A 75 -7.21 -6.77 -0.30
CA LEU A 75 -8.27 -7.50 -0.99
C LEU A 75 -7.68 -8.66 -1.79
N ARG A 76 -8.27 -9.84 -1.61
CA ARG A 76 -7.80 -11.07 -2.26
C ARG A 76 -8.97 -11.95 -2.65
N ILE A 77 -8.85 -12.64 -3.78
CA ILE A 77 -9.76 -13.74 -4.12
C ILE A 77 -9.54 -14.95 -3.20
N GLY A 78 -10.48 -15.89 -3.21
CA GLY A 78 -10.40 -17.17 -2.51
C GLY A 78 -9.36 -18.13 -3.11
N ALA A 79 -9.53 -19.40 -2.78
CA ALA A 79 -8.75 -20.50 -3.36
C ALA A 79 -9.52 -21.13 -4.52
N PHE A 80 -8.81 -21.88 -5.36
CA PHE A 80 -9.34 -22.74 -6.42
C PHE A 80 -9.16 -24.21 -6.04
N GLU A 81 -10.02 -25.09 -6.54
CA GLU A 81 -9.94 -26.55 -6.29
C GLU A 81 -8.57 -27.11 -6.71
N GLU A 82 -8.12 -26.79 -7.93
CA GLU A 82 -6.80 -27.20 -8.46
C GLU A 82 -5.68 -26.20 -8.15
N GLY A 83 -5.93 -25.25 -7.24
CA GLY A 83 -4.98 -24.20 -6.83
C GLY A 83 -4.76 -23.07 -7.85
N SER A 84 -5.16 -23.26 -9.11
CA SER A 84 -5.20 -22.20 -10.12
C SER A 84 -6.10 -22.56 -11.30
N VAL A 85 -6.53 -21.53 -12.03
CA VAL A 85 -7.26 -21.65 -13.30
C VAL A 85 -6.66 -20.72 -14.34
N HIS A 86 -6.91 -20.99 -15.63
CA HIS A 86 -6.49 -20.12 -16.72
C HIS A 86 -7.72 -19.55 -17.41
N LEU A 87 -7.86 -18.23 -17.38
CA LEU A 87 -8.97 -17.52 -18.00
C LEU A 87 -8.56 -17.06 -19.40
N ARG A 88 -9.46 -17.22 -20.36
CA ARG A 88 -9.29 -16.75 -21.74
C ARG A 88 -10.05 -15.46 -21.94
N LYS A 89 -9.61 -14.66 -22.90
CA LYS A 89 -10.29 -13.42 -23.27
C LYS A 89 -11.70 -13.73 -23.76
N GLY A 90 -12.69 -13.02 -23.23
CA GLY A 90 -14.10 -13.19 -23.54
C GLY A 90 -14.84 -14.18 -22.64
N ASP A 91 -14.14 -14.94 -21.78
CA ASP A 91 -14.79 -15.82 -20.81
C ASP A 91 -15.63 -15.00 -19.82
N VAL A 92 -16.78 -15.53 -19.43
CA VAL A 92 -17.57 -15.00 -18.31
C VAL A 92 -17.12 -15.70 -17.04
N PHE A 93 -16.76 -14.90 -16.04
CA PHE A 93 -16.24 -15.38 -14.76
C PHE A 93 -16.97 -14.70 -13.60
N VAL A 94 -17.35 -15.47 -12.60
CA VAL A 94 -18.19 -15.01 -11.49
C VAL A 94 -17.36 -14.78 -10.22
N PHE A 95 -17.54 -13.63 -9.59
CA PHE A 95 -17.09 -13.36 -8.23
C PHE A 95 -18.28 -13.47 -7.30
N ASP A 96 -18.17 -14.25 -6.23
CA ASP A 96 -19.28 -14.45 -5.29
C ASP A 96 -18.82 -14.54 -3.83
N SER A 97 -19.77 -14.73 -2.90
CA SER A 97 -19.49 -14.93 -1.47
C SER A 97 -19.37 -16.40 -1.02
N ASP A 98 -19.55 -17.38 -1.91
CA ASP A 98 -19.55 -18.80 -1.55
C ASP A 98 -18.14 -19.24 -1.08
N PRO A 99 -18.00 -19.76 0.16
CA PRO A 99 -16.72 -20.16 0.71
C PRO A 99 -16.04 -21.32 -0.03
N LYS A 100 -16.75 -22.05 -0.89
CA LYS A 100 -16.18 -23.16 -1.66
C LYS A 100 -15.02 -22.69 -2.53
N PRO A 101 -14.00 -23.55 -2.74
CA PRO A 101 -12.95 -23.27 -3.71
C PRO A 101 -13.56 -23.00 -5.09
N GLY A 102 -12.99 -22.04 -5.81
CA GLY A 102 -13.39 -21.71 -7.18
C GLY A 102 -12.90 -22.70 -8.22
N ASP A 103 -13.39 -22.49 -9.43
CA ASP A 103 -13.09 -23.27 -10.63
C ASP A 103 -12.92 -22.33 -11.83
N ALA A 104 -12.99 -22.86 -13.06
CA ALA A 104 -12.83 -22.09 -14.29
C ALA A 104 -13.95 -21.06 -14.54
N THR A 105 -15.06 -21.13 -13.80
CA THR A 105 -16.25 -20.30 -13.99
C THR A 105 -16.46 -19.30 -12.86
N ARG A 106 -15.91 -19.55 -11.66
CA ARG A 106 -16.15 -18.70 -10.49
C ARG A 106 -15.03 -18.72 -9.45
N VAL A 107 -14.91 -17.63 -8.69
CA VAL A 107 -14.09 -17.55 -7.48
C VAL A 107 -14.76 -16.75 -6.37
N ARG A 108 -14.47 -17.12 -5.13
CA ARG A 108 -14.91 -16.37 -3.97
C ARG A 108 -14.18 -15.03 -3.93
N LEU A 109 -14.93 -13.96 -3.73
CA LEU A 109 -14.44 -12.68 -3.25
C LEU A 109 -14.97 -12.50 -1.81
N PRO A 110 -14.12 -12.69 -0.78
CA PRO A 110 -14.54 -12.73 0.63
C PRO A 110 -14.84 -11.34 1.21
N HIS A 111 -15.52 -10.51 0.42
CA HIS A 111 -15.86 -9.11 0.72
C HIS A 111 -17.27 -8.82 0.18
N PRO A 112 -18.33 -9.20 0.92
CA PRO A 112 -19.71 -8.91 0.53
C PRO A 112 -19.94 -7.41 0.28
N GLU A 113 -19.27 -6.56 1.05
CA GLU A 113 -19.31 -5.11 0.91
C GLU A 113 -18.75 -4.61 -0.43
N ILE A 114 -17.81 -5.35 -1.01
CA ILE A 114 -17.30 -5.07 -2.36
C ILE A 114 -18.29 -5.53 -3.41
N LEU A 115 -18.82 -6.75 -3.28
CA LEU A 115 -19.78 -7.29 -4.24
C LEU A 115 -21.03 -6.39 -4.33
N ALA A 116 -21.49 -5.86 -3.20
CA ALA A 116 -22.59 -4.90 -3.15
C ALA A 116 -22.23 -3.50 -3.72
N ALA A 117 -20.95 -3.13 -3.77
CA ALA A 117 -20.50 -1.84 -4.29
C ALA A 117 -20.22 -1.84 -5.80
N LEU A 118 -19.95 -3.01 -6.40
CA LEU A 118 -19.63 -3.17 -7.81
C LEU A 118 -20.79 -2.75 -8.71
N LYS A 119 -20.45 -2.03 -9.78
CA LYS A 119 -21.39 -1.59 -10.82
C LYS A 119 -21.02 -2.20 -12.17
N VAL A 120 -22.01 -2.26 -13.07
CA VAL A 120 -21.76 -2.64 -14.46
C VAL A 120 -20.73 -1.68 -15.07
N ASN A 121 -19.79 -2.24 -15.82
CA ASN A 121 -18.59 -1.63 -16.39
C ASN A 121 -17.42 -1.35 -15.42
N ASP A 122 -17.54 -1.64 -14.12
CA ASP A 122 -16.40 -1.52 -13.20
C ASP A 122 -15.31 -2.53 -13.59
N SER A 123 -14.05 -2.09 -13.56
CA SER A 123 -12.90 -2.95 -13.81
C SER A 123 -12.55 -3.77 -12.57
N ILE A 124 -12.24 -5.05 -12.77
CA ILE A 124 -11.67 -5.94 -11.76
C ILE A 124 -10.26 -6.35 -12.23
N LEU A 125 -9.26 -5.94 -11.47
CA LEU A 125 -7.85 -6.23 -11.73
C LEU A 125 -7.35 -7.28 -10.74
N ILE A 126 -6.69 -8.32 -11.26
CA ILE A 126 -6.15 -9.41 -10.43
C ILE A 126 -4.67 -9.60 -10.73
N ASP A 127 -3.90 -9.90 -9.67
CA ASP A 127 -2.45 -10.11 -9.75
C ASP A 127 -1.73 -8.91 -10.36
N ASP A 128 -1.89 -7.74 -9.73
CA ASP A 128 -1.31 -6.45 -10.16
C ASP A 128 -1.71 -6.06 -11.60
N GLY A 129 -2.94 -6.40 -11.98
CA GLY A 129 -3.52 -6.08 -13.29
C GLY A 129 -3.08 -6.99 -14.43
N ARG A 130 -2.38 -8.11 -14.14
CA ARG A 130 -2.03 -9.13 -15.14
C ARG A 130 -3.24 -9.83 -15.73
N VAL A 131 -4.31 -9.97 -14.95
CA VAL A 131 -5.63 -10.39 -15.43
C VAL A 131 -6.59 -9.23 -15.20
N ARG A 132 -7.38 -8.91 -16.23
CA ARG A 132 -8.35 -7.82 -16.20
C ARG A 132 -9.69 -8.33 -16.68
N LEU A 133 -10.73 -7.97 -15.94
CA LEU A 133 -12.11 -8.22 -16.28
C LEU A 133 -12.89 -6.92 -16.12
N HIS A 134 -14.06 -6.83 -16.75
CA HIS A 134 -15.05 -5.79 -16.46
C HIS A 134 -16.39 -6.43 -16.10
N VAL A 135 -17.09 -5.83 -15.13
CA VAL A 135 -18.39 -6.32 -14.67
C VAL A 135 -19.43 -6.10 -15.74
N VAL A 136 -20.19 -7.14 -16.08
CA VAL A 136 -21.31 -7.08 -17.04
C VAL A 136 -22.67 -7.21 -16.34
N GLU A 137 -22.71 -7.86 -15.18
CA GLU A 137 -23.91 -8.02 -14.36
C GLU A 137 -23.51 -8.07 -12.88
N THR A 138 -24.33 -7.47 -12.02
CA THR A 138 -24.05 -7.39 -10.58
C THR A 138 -25.31 -7.63 -9.75
N SER A 139 -25.10 -8.22 -8.58
CA SER A 139 -26.05 -8.41 -7.50
C SER A 139 -25.29 -8.22 -6.18
N PRO A 140 -25.99 -8.02 -5.04
CA PRO A 140 -25.32 -7.84 -3.75
C PRO A 140 -24.37 -8.98 -3.33
N GLU A 141 -24.56 -10.19 -3.88
CA GLU A 141 -23.79 -11.38 -3.51
C GLU A 141 -22.89 -11.91 -4.62
N ARG A 142 -23.04 -11.42 -5.87
CA ARG A 142 -22.34 -11.93 -7.05
C ARG A 142 -22.10 -10.84 -8.09
N ALA A 143 -20.94 -10.88 -8.73
CA ALA A 143 -20.63 -10.10 -9.92
C ALA A 143 -20.19 -11.02 -11.06
N HIS A 144 -20.83 -10.90 -12.22
CA HIS A 144 -20.39 -11.55 -13.44
C HIS A 144 -19.51 -10.57 -14.21
N ALA A 145 -18.33 -11.02 -14.60
CA ALA A 145 -17.37 -10.20 -15.32
C ALA A 145 -16.85 -10.91 -16.56
N VAL A 146 -16.59 -10.15 -17.63
CA VAL A 146 -15.99 -10.66 -18.86
C VAL A 146 -14.50 -10.37 -18.85
N VAL A 147 -13.70 -11.36 -19.24
CA VAL A 147 -12.23 -11.28 -19.26
C VAL A 147 -11.75 -10.43 -20.44
N ASP A 148 -11.11 -9.31 -20.16
CA ASP A 148 -10.47 -8.44 -21.16
C ASP A 148 -9.04 -8.88 -21.48
N VAL A 149 -8.31 -9.27 -20.42
CA VAL A 149 -6.92 -9.70 -20.49
C VAL A 149 -6.82 -11.08 -19.86
N ALA A 150 -6.54 -12.06 -20.70
CA ALA A 150 -6.38 -13.47 -20.33
C ALA A 150 -5.19 -13.66 -19.38
N GLY A 151 -5.24 -14.72 -18.57
CA GLY A 151 -4.11 -15.11 -17.73
C GLY A 151 -4.45 -16.15 -16.69
N ARG A 152 -3.43 -16.51 -15.91
CA ARG A 152 -3.55 -17.51 -14.84
C ARG A 152 -3.96 -16.84 -13.53
N LEU A 153 -5.06 -17.29 -12.95
CA LEU A 153 -5.45 -16.95 -11.59
C LEU A 153 -5.05 -18.07 -10.66
N SER A 154 -4.39 -17.75 -9.55
CA SER A 154 -4.06 -18.72 -8.50
C SER A 154 -4.59 -18.27 -7.16
N ASN A 155 -4.46 -19.13 -6.15
CA ASN A 155 -5.00 -18.90 -4.81
C ASN A 155 -4.59 -17.53 -4.23
N ARG A 156 -5.57 -16.85 -3.61
CA ARG A 156 -5.34 -15.66 -2.77
C ARG A 156 -4.62 -14.51 -3.49
N LYS A 157 -4.79 -14.41 -4.81
CA LYS A 157 -4.26 -13.29 -5.59
C LYS A 157 -4.93 -11.98 -5.21
N GLY A 158 -4.16 -10.90 -5.25
CA GLY A 158 -4.62 -9.56 -4.92
C GLY A 158 -5.66 -9.07 -5.92
N VAL A 159 -6.66 -8.35 -5.42
CA VAL A 159 -7.73 -7.73 -6.21
C VAL A 159 -7.63 -6.23 -6.09
N SER A 160 -7.80 -5.55 -7.21
CA SER A 160 -7.82 -4.10 -7.32
C SER A 160 -9.07 -3.68 -8.11
N LEU A 161 -9.70 -2.60 -7.65
CA LEU A 161 -10.99 -2.10 -8.11
C LEU A 161 -10.85 -0.59 -8.33
N PRO A 162 -10.31 -0.16 -9.47
CA PRO A 162 -9.96 1.24 -9.70
C PRO A 162 -11.20 2.14 -9.83
N ASP A 163 -12.31 1.59 -10.31
CA ASP A 163 -13.54 2.33 -10.60
C ASP A 163 -14.50 2.37 -9.40
N THR A 164 -14.29 1.52 -8.39
CA THR A 164 -15.19 1.34 -7.26
C THR A 164 -14.61 1.96 -6.00
N GLU A 165 -15.30 2.94 -5.40
CA GLU A 165 -14.99 3.34 -4.02
C GLU A 165 -15.47 2.25 -3.07
N ILE A 166 -14.55 1.70 -2.29
CA ILE A 166 -14.82 0.54 -1.45
C ILE A 166 -15.35 1.03 -0.10
N PRO A 167 -16.54 0.59 0.34
CA PRO A 167 -17.17 1.01 1.59
C PRO A 167 -16.55 0.32 2.81
N ILE A 168 -15.23 0.13 2.82
CA ILE A 168 -14.45 -0.33 3.96
C ILE A 168 -13.65 0.84 4.54
N THR A 169 -13.40 0.78 5.84
CA THR A 169 -12.38 1.63 6.47
C THR A 169 -11.00 1.25 5.92
N SER A 170 -10.13 2.25 5.76
CA SER A 170 -8.72 2.05 5.44
C SER A 170 -7.96 1.27 6.54
N MET A 171 -8.53 1.19 7.76
CA MET A 171 -7.93 0.51 8.91
C MET A 171 -8.63 -0.81 9.23
N THR A 172 -7.92 -1.93 9.02
CA THR A 172 -8.38 -3.24 9.50
C THR A 172 -8.20 -3.39 11.02
N ASN A 173 -8.80 -4.43 11.61
CA ASN A 173 -8.55 -4.78 13.02
C ASN A 173 -7.06 -5.03 13.30
N LYS A 174 -6.34 -5.61 12.33
CA LYS A 174 -4.90 -5.78 12.40
C LYS A 174 -4.18 -4.43 12.42
N ASP A 175 -4.57 -3.51 11.53
CA ASP A 175 -3.95 -2.17 11.48
C ASP A 175 -4.17 -1.38 12.77
N ARG A 176 -5.34 -1.53 13.43
CA ARG A 176 -5.57 -0.94 14.77
C ARG A 176 -4.58 -1.48 15.81
N ALA A 177 -4.40 -2.80 15.86
CA ALA A 177 -3.47 -3.43 16.79
C ALA A 177 -2.01 -3.04 16.50
N ASP A 178 -1.63 -2.95 15.21
CA ASP A 178 -0.31 -2.52 14.77
C ASP A 178 -0.04 -1.04 15.09
N LEU A 179 -1.05 -0.18 14.89
CA LEU A 179 -0.98 1.23 15.25
C LEU A 179 -0.76 1.40 16.76
N ASP A 180 -1.53 0.69 17.59
CA ASP A 180 -1.35 0.74 19.04
C ASP A 180 0.04 0.29 19.48
N ALA A 181 0.59 -0.77 18.86
CA ALA A 181 1.96 -1.21 19.11
C ALA A 181 2.98 -0.14 18.69
N ALA A 182 2.82 0.46 17.52
CA ALA A 182 3.69 1.52 17.02
C ALA A 182 3.69 2.77 17.93
N LEU A 183 2.53 3.17 18.43
CA LEU A 183 2.41 4.33 19.33
C LEU A 183 3.05 4.06 20.70
N LYS A 184 3.00 2.82 21.21
CA LYS A 184 3.73 2.43 22.44
C LYS A 184 5.24 2.55 22.27
N GLU A 185 5.75 2.20 21.10
CA GLU A 185 7.17 2.32 20.74
C GLU A 185 7.59 3.76 20.37
N ARG A 186 6.68 4.74 20.42
CA ARG A 186 6.95 6.17 20.15
C ARG A 186 7.59 6.39 18.78
N VAL A 187 7.01 5.78 17.75
CA VAL A 187 7.44 6.01 16.36
C VAL A 187 7.11 7.44 15.91
N ASP A 188 7.89 7.96 14.97
CA ASP A 188 7.75 9.36 14.53
C ASP A 188 6.62 9.53 13.51
N TRP A 189 6.44 8.53 12.64
CA TRP A 189 5.46 8.55 11.56
C TRP A 189 4.69 7.25 11.45
N VAL A 190 3.43 7.35 11.05
CA VAL A 190 2.61 6.23 10.59
C VAL A 190 2.14 6.52 9.17
N ALA A 191 2.37 5.60 8.24
CA ALA A 191 1.78 5.62 6.91
C ALA A 191 0.53 4.75 6.85
N ILE A 192 -0.50 5.26 6.19
CA ILE A 192 -1.79 4.59 5.99
C ILE A 192 -1.96 4.23 4.52
N SER A 193 -2.24 2.95 4.27
CA SER A 193 -2.46 2.39 2.94
C SER A 193 -3.91 2.54 2.51
N PHE A 194 -4.17 2.43 1.20
CA PHE A 194 -5.49 2.42 0.58
C PHE A 194 -6.38 3.63 0.92
N VAL A 195 -5.78 4.80 1.12
CA VAL A 195 -6.54 6.04 1.35
C VAL A 195 -7.40 6.31 0.12
N GLN A 196 -8.71 6.43 0.32
CA GLN A 196 -9.68 6.79 -0.71
C GLN A 196 -10.25 8.19 -0.48
N ARG A 197 -10.32 8.61 0.78
CA ARG A 197 -11.03 9.82 1.21
C ARG A 197 -10.36 10.46 2.44
N PRO A 198 -10.52 11.77 2.70
CA PRO A 198 -9.89 12.45 3.83
C PRO A 198 -10.30 11.86 5.19
N GLU A 199 -11.49 11.30 5.29
CA GLU A 199 -11.99 10.66 6.51
C GLU A 199 -11.12 9.47 6.95
N ASP A 200 -10.50 8.76 6.00
CA ASP A 200 -9.55 7.68 6.28
C ASP A 200 -8.32 8.19 7.04
N VAL A 201 -7.86 9.39 6.72
CA VAL A 201 -6.72 10.04 7.39
C VAL A 201 -7.14 10.55 8.77
N LEU A 202 -8.32 11.18 8.86
CA LEU A 202 -8.85 11.74 10.09
C LEU A 202 -9.08 10.67 11.15
N GLU A 203 -9.59 9.50 10.75
CA GLU A 203 -9.74 8.34 11.64
C GLU A 203 -8.41 7.99 12.34
N VAL A 204 -7.33 7.93 11.58
CA VAL A 204 -6.00 7.59 12.12
C VAL A 204 -5.48 8.70 13.03
N LYS A 205 -5.68 9.98 12.65
CA LYS A 205 -5.27 11.13 13.48
C LYS A 205 -6.02 11.19 14.82
N GLN A 206 -7.29 10.79 14.85
CA GLN A 206 -8.06 10.67 16.09
C GLN A 206 -7.45 9.64 17.04
N ILE A 207 -6.88 8.56 16.51
CA ILE A 207 -6.23 7.52 17.31
C ILE A 207 -4.81 7.96 17.71
N THR A 208 -4.03 8.54 16.80
CA THR A 208 -2.65 8.95 17.12
C THR A 208 -2.61 10.09 18.14
N GLN A 209 -3.57 11.02 18.10
CA GLN A 209 -3.65 12.18 18.98
C GLN A 209 -2.32 12.96 19.06
N GLY A 210 -1.60 13.05 17.94
CA GLY A 210 -0.32 13.76 17.85
C GLY A 210 0.90 13.00 18.39
N ARG A 211 0.73 11.75 18.87
CA ARG A 211 1.85 10.89 19.31
C ARG A 211 2.76 10.44 18.15
N ALA A 212 2.22 10.43 16.93
CA ALA A 212 2.94 10.20 15.68
C ALA A 212 2.26 11.00 14.56
N MET A 213 3.06 11.41 13.57
CA MET A 213 2.56 12.12 12.38
C MET A 213 1.97 11.13 11.37
N VAL A 214 0.91 11.52 10.66
CA VAL A 214 0.17 10.65 9.73
C VAL A 214 0.50 10.96 8.27
N MET A 215 0.99 9.96 7.56
CA MET A 215 1.36 10.02 6.14
C MET A 215 0.34 9.26 5.28
N ALA A 216 -0.38 9.96 4.40
CA ALA A 216 -1.31 9.31 3.48
C ALA A 216 -0.57 8.71 2.28
N LYS A 217 -0.78 7.42 2.01
CA LYS A 217 -0.30 6.78 0.78
C LYS A 217 -1.31 7.02 -0.34
N ILE A 218 -0.86 7.72 -1.38
CA ILE A 218 -1.65 8.00 -2.56
C ILE A 218 -1.40 6.87 -3.56
N GLU A 219 -2.27 5.87 -3.48
CA GLU A 219 -2.30 4.69 -4.34
C GLU A 219 -3.65 4.45 -5.01
N LYS A 220 -4.71 5.17 -4.60
CA LYS A 220 -6.06 5.01 -5.15
C LYS A 220 -6.48 6.18 -6.03
N PRO A 221 -7.19 5.93 -7.16
CA PRO A 221 -7.77 6.99 -8.00
C PRO A 221 -8.70 7.92 -7.22
N GLN A 222 -9.42 7.40 -6.24
CA GLN A 222 -10.33 8.12 -5.35
C GLN A 222 -9.58 9.19 -4.52
N ALA A 223 -8.39 8.86 -3.99
CA ALA A 223 -7.57 9.87 -3.32
C ALA A 223 -7.04 10.95 -4.26
N ILE A 224 -6.92 10.67 -5.56
CA ILE A 224 -6.49 11.66 -6.56
C ILE A 224 -7.64 12.61 -6.94
N SER A 225 -8.88 12.11 -6.99
CA SER A 225 -10.05 12.97 -7.26
C SER A 225 -10.27 13.95 -6.11
N ARG A 226 -10.05 13.52 -4.86
CA ARG A 226 -10.15 14.32 -3.62
C ARG A 226 -8.79 14.76 -3.06
N LEU A 227 -7.80 14.97 -3.93
CA LEU A 227 -6.40 15.14 -3.53
C LEU A 227 -6.19 16.32 -2.57
N GLU A 228 -6.80 17.48 -2.81
CA GLU A 228 -6.57 18.66 -1.96
C GLU A 228 -7.10 18.43 -0.53
N GLU A 229 -8.30 17.87 -0.40
CA GLU A 229 -8.89 17.50 0.90
C GLU A 229 -8.00 16.51 1.67
N VAL A 230 -7.49 15.48 0.99
CA VAL A 230 -6.59 14.48 1.59
C VAL A 230 -5.29 15.15 2.07
N ILE A 231 -4.73 16.09 1.29
CA ILE A 231 -3.49 16.79 1.66
C ILE A 231 -3.69 17.70 2.87
N GLU A 232 -4.82 18.39 2.95
CA GLU A 232 -5.12 19.30 4.06
C GLU A 232 -5.08 18.58 5.41
N VAL A 233 -5.73 17.42 5.49
CA VAL A 233 -5.82 16.63 6.73
C VAL A 233 -4.56 15.81 7.04
N SER A 234 -3.75 15.50 6.03
CA SER A 234 -2.51 14.71 6.17
C SER A 234 -1.33 15.53 6.70
N ASP A 235 -0.39 14.89 7.39
CA ASP A 235 0.86 15.54 7.80
C ASP A 235 1.96 15.41 6.73
N ALA A 236 1.91 14.34 5.94
CA ALA A 236 2.75 14.11 4.76
C ALA A 236 2.04 13.19 3.75
N LEU A 237 2.60 13.07 2.55
CA LEU A 237 2.13 12.12 1.53
C LEU A 237 3.22 11.14 1.12
N MET A 238 2.81 9.95 0.68
CA MET A 238 3.64 9.01 -0.05
C MET A 238 3.00 8.70 -1.40
N VAL A 239 3.71 8.99 -2.50
CA VAL A 239 3.31 8.54 -3.84
C VAL A 239 3.74 7.08 -3.99
N ALA A 240 2.81 6.15 -3.81
CA ALA A 240 3.05 4.71 -3.92
C ALA A 240 2.83 4.27 -5.38
N ARG A 241 3.87 4.43 -6.21
CA ARG A 241 3.79 4.29 -7.67
C ARG A 241 3.44 2.89 -8.15
N GLY A 242 3.88 1.85 -7.44
CA GLY A 242 3.59 0.45 -7.76
C GLY A 242 2.09 0.19 -7.71
N ASP A 243 1.50 0.36 -6.53
CA ASP A 243 0.05 0.20 -6.33
C ASP A 243 -0.75 1.17 -7.21
N LEU A 244 -0.34 2.45 -7.27
CA LEU A 244 -1.01 3.43 -8.12
C LEU A 244 -0.98 3.03 -9.61
N GLY A 245 0.13 2.46 -10.09
CA GLY A 245 0.28 2.03 -11.48
C GLY A 245 -0.50 0.77 -11.85
N VAL A 246 -1.02 0.05 -10.85
CA VAL A 246 -2.05 -0.99 -11.06
C VAL A 246 -3.42 -0.33 -11.23
N GLU A 247 -3.71 0.68 -10.41
CA GLU A 247 -5.03 1.30 -10.31
C GLU A 247 -5.32 2.36 -11.39
N VAL A 248 -4.29 2.91 -12.04
CA VAL A 248 -4.45 3.84 -13.16
C VAL A 248 -3.57 3.42 -14.33
N PRO A 249 -3.88 3.84 -15.57
CA PRO A 249 -2.98 3.61 -16.71
C PRO A 249 -1.56 4.08 -16.38
N LEU A 250 -0.57 3.20 -16.57
CA LEU A 250 0.81 3.39 -16.12
C LEU A 250 1.41 4.70 -16.65
N GLU A 251 1.07 5.07 -17.89
CA GLU A 251 1.49 6.31 -18.56
C GLU A 251 0.99 7.58 -17.86
N ARG A 252 -0.06 7.50 -17.03
CA ARG A 252 -0.58 8.63 -16.24
C ARG A 252 0.17 8.83 -14.94
N VAL A 253 0.81 7.78 -14.39
CA VAL A 253 1.51 7.83 -13.09
C VAL A 253 2.56 8.95 -13.02
N PRO A 254 3.43 9.18 -14.03
CA PRO A 254 4.39 10.28 -13.98
C PRO A 254 3.74 11.67 -13.88
N GLY A 255 2.61 11.88 -14.56
CA GLY A 255 1.85 13.13 -14.50
C GLY A 255 1.22 13.33 -13.12
N LEU A 256 0.63 12.27 -12.57
CA LEU A 256 0.01 12.26 -11.24
C LEU A 256 1.04 12.51 -10.14
N GLN A 257 2.21 11.87 -10.18
CA GLN A 257 3.31 12.13 -9.26
C GLN A 257 3.68 13.62 -9.21
N LYS A 258 3.84 14.25 -10.39
CA LYS A 258 4.16 15.69 -10.48
C LYS A 258 3.04 16.55 -9.90
N ARG A 259 1.77 16.19 -10.15
CA ARG A 259 0.60 16.88 -9.57
C ARG A 259 0.61 16.78 -8.04
N ILE A 260 0.72 15.57 -7.49
CA ILE A 260 0.76 15.31 -6.05
C ILE A 260 1.88 16.12 -5.38
N ASN A 261 3.09 16.08 -5.94
CA ASN A 261 4.22 16.83 -5.40
C ASN A 261 3.99 18.35 -5.39
N ARG A 262 3.46 18.93 -6.48
CA ARG A 262 3.15 20.37 -6.53
C ARG A 262 2.07 20.76 -5.53
N SER A 263 0.97 20.00 -5.45
CA SER A 263 -0.13 20.27 -4.53
C SER A 263 0.32 20.19 -3.07
N ALA A 264 1.08 19.16 -2.71
CA ALA A 264 1.61 19.00 -1.36
C ALA A 264 2.56 20.14 -0.97
N ARG A 265 3.48 20.51 -1.87
CA ARG A 265 4.43 21.61 -1.63
C ARG A 265 3.72 22.96 -1.47
N ARG A 266 2.64 23.20 -2.22
CA ARG A 266 1.81 24.41 -2.08
C ARG A 266 1.21 24.53 -0.68
N LEU A 267 0.86 23.40 -0.05
CA LEU A 267 0.32 23.32 1.31
C LEU A 267 1.39 23.04 2.38
N GLY A 268 2.68 23.12 2.04
CA GLY A 268 3.79 22.91 2.97
C GLY A 268 3.95 21.48 3.47
N LYS A 269 3.33 20.49 2.82
CA LYS A 269 3.37 19.08 3.24
C LYS A 269 4.58 18.35 2.62
N PRO A 270 5.35 17.56 3.39
CA PRO A 270 6.38 16.67 2.86
C PRO A 270 5.79 15.60 1.93
N VAL A 271 6.57 15.19 0.92
CA VAL A 271 6.19 14.11 -0.01
C VAL A 271 7.32 13.11 -0.15
N VAL A 272 6.98 11.83 -0.03
CA VAL A 272 7.83 10.68 -0.32
C VAL A 272 7.45 10.13 -1.69
N ILE A 273 8.44 9.84 -2.53
CA ILE A 273 8.23 9.06 -3.76
C ILE A 273 8.69 7.63 -3.46
N ALA A 274 7.77 6.67 -3.54
CA ALA A 274 8.01 5.30 -3.13
C ALA A 274 7.85 4.31 -4.28
N THR A 275 8.35 3.09 -4.05
CA THR A 275 8.33 1.89 -4.93
C THR A 275 9.11 2.07 -6.24
N GLN A 276 9.68 0.98 -6.78
CA GLN A 276 10.33 0.91 -8.10
C GLN A 276 11.31 2.05 -8.43
N MET A 277 12.03 2.57 -7.43
CA MET A 277 13.01 3.64 -7.63
C MET A 277 14.31 3.09 -8.23
N LEU A 278 14.77 1.95 -7.71
CA LEU A 278 16.01 1.28 -8.08
C LEU A 278 15.80 -0.24 -8.04
N GLU A 279 14.69 -0.75 -8.58
CA GLU A 279 14.28 -2.15 -8.43
C GLU A 279 15.33 -3.16 -8.89
N SER A 280 16.09 -2.83 -9.93
CA SER A 280 17.16 -3.68 -10.44
C SER A 280 18.26 -3.97 -9.40
N ILE A 281 18.45 -3.11 -8.39
CA ILE A 281 19.56 -3.27 -7.43
C ILE A 281 19.35 -4.43 -6.45
N ILE A 282 18.16 -5.04 -6.46
CA ILE A 282 17.88 -6.27 -5.72
C ILE A 282 18.73 -7.42 -6.27
N LEU A 283 18.97 -7.44 -7.59
CA LEU A 283 19.67 -8.52 -8.29
C LEU A 283 21.00 -8.07 -8.92
N SER A 284 21.24 -6.77 -9.02
CA SER A 284 22.39 -6.17 -9.70
C SER A 284 23.09 -5.14 -8.80
N PRO A 285 24.43 -5.03 -8.82
CA PRO A 285 25.13 -3.97 -8.08
C PRO A 285 24.92 -2.58 -8.68
N LEU A 286 24.41 -2.48 -9.92
CA LEU A 286 24.17 -1.22 -10.62
C LEU A 286 22.69 -1.03 -10.95
N PRO A 287 22.16 0.21 -10.86
CA PRO A 287 20.82 0.51 -11.32
C PRO A 287 20.74 0.52 -12.85
N THR A 288 19.55 0.26 -13.39
CA THR A 288 19.24 0.54 -14.80
C THR A 288 19.30 2.04 -15.09
N ARG A 289 19.54 2.41 -16.36
CA ARG A 289 19.52 3.82 -16.81
C ARG A 289 18.13 4.41 -16.76
#